data_AF-A0A926HK94-F1
#
_entry.id   AF-A0A926HK94-F1
#
_cell.length_a   1.000
_cell.length_b   1.000
_cell.length_c   1.000
_cell.angle_alpha   90.00
_cell.angle_beta   90.00
_cell.angle_gamma   90.00
#
_symmetry.space_group_name_H-M   'P 1'
#
loop_
_entity.id
_entity.type
_entity.pdbx_description
1 polymer ?
#
loop_
_entity_poly.entity_id
_entity_poly.type
_entity_poly.pdbx_seq_one_letter_code
_entity_poly.pdbx_strand_id
1 'polypeptide(L)'
;MKELFILLVLTQSVFSQQPDLGFNDNNPRQEIKTGIVFFAGVCDGLSQTLYAHYPTFDQTFPDANNQFWDPAISWKNKYQNGDPAQGERFPGSSTIFVFSTDAYHLLRTLNKANLLTIGALEFSEKKDWYLYLLDLAIYSIVYSAGFHLTYSVIFD
;
A
#
# COMPACT_ATOMS: atom_id res chain seq x y z
N MET A 1 -11.91 4.03 -10.93
CA MET A 1 -11.49 2.61 -10.68
C MET A 1 -10.60 2.06 -11.79
N LYS A 2 -10.92 2.32 -13.07
CA LYS A 2 -10.08 1.93 -14.20
C LYS A 2 -8.75 2.68 -14.21
N GLU A 3 -8.75 3.95 -13.80
CA GLU A 3 -7.54 4.79 -13.70
C GLU A 3 -6.57 4.27 -12.64
N LEU A 4 -7.09 3.87 -11.47
CA LEU A 4 -6.29 3.31 -10.37
C LEU A 4 -5.68 1.95 -10.75
N PHE A 5 -6.44 1.11 -11.46
CA PHE A 5 -5.96 -0.17 -11.97
C PHE A 5 -4.88 0.04 -13.06
N ILE A 6 -5.05 1.04 -13.93
CA ILE A 6 -4.06 1.42 -14.94
C ILE A 6 -2.79 1.96 -14.27
N LEU A 7 -2.88 2.80 -13.24
CA LEU A 7 -1.72 3.23 -12.45
C LEU A 7 -1.03 2.05 -11.74
N LEU A 8 -1.79 1.10 -11.21
CA LEU A 8 -1.26 -0.12 -10.58
C LEU A 8 -0.48 -0.99 -11.57
N VAL A 9 -0.97 -1.10 -12.81
CA VAL A 9 -0.33 -1.89 -13.88
C VAL A 9 0.86 -1.13 -14.50
N LEU A 10 0.78 0.19 -14.60
CA LEU A 10 1.85 1.04 -15.14
C LEU A 10 3.05 1.12 -14.20
N THR A 11 2.83 1.12 -12.88
CA THR A 11 3.92 1.10 -11.90
C THR A 11 4.72 -0.21 -11.92
N GLN A 12 4.10 -1.34 -12.32
CA GLN A 12 4.83 -2.61 -12.53
C GLN A 12 5.63 -2.63 -13.84
N SER A 13 5.34 -1.74 -14.81
CA SER A 13 5.95 -1.76 -16.14
C SER A 13 7.00 -0.66 -16.37
N VAL A 14 7.01 0.42 -15.58
CA VAL A 14 8.00 1.50 -15.70
C VAL A 14 9.38 1.11 -15.11
N PHE A 15 9.47 0.10 -14.25
CA PHE A 15 10.75 -0.35 -13.69
C PHE A 15 11.53 -1.34 -14.58
N SER A 16 11.04 -1.71 -15.77
CA SER A 16 11.78 -2.58 -16.70
C SER A 16 12.81 -1.84 -17.58
N GLN A 17 12.98 -0.53 -17.39
CA GLN A 17 13.91 0.27 -18.17
C GLN A 17 14.87 1.03 -17.24
N GLN A 18 16.01 0.42 -16.90
CA GLN A 18 17.16 1.17 -16.41
C GLN A 18 18.39 0.98 -17.32
N PRO A 19 19.15 2.06 -17.54
CA PRO A 19 20.34 2.05 -18.35
C PRO A 19 21.45 1.28 -17.64
N ASP A 20 22.25 0.60 -18.45
CA ASP A 20 23.32 -0.33 -18.11
C ASP A 20 24.44 0.36 -17.29
N LEU A 21 24.17 0.65 -16.01
CA LEU A 21 25.12 1.19 -15.04
C LEU A 21 25.89 0.06 -14.37
N GLY A 22 26.50 -0.84 -15.14
CA GLY A 22 27.55 -1.76 -14.67
C GLY A 22 27.20 -2.76 -13.55
N PHE A 23 25.98 -2.75 -13.02
CA PHE A 23 25.40 -3.80 -12.19
C PHE A 23 24.83 -4.86 -13.13
N ASN A 24 25.71 -5.62 -13.77
CA ASN A 24 25.33 -6.79 -14.55
C ASN A 24 24.85 -7.89 -13.61
N ASP A 25 23.60 -7.78 -13.18
CA ASP A 25 22.78 -8.93 -12.85
C ASP A 25 21.34 -8.56 -13.19
N ASN A 26 20.87 -9.03 -14.35
CA ASN A 26 19.46 -9.02 -14.74
C ASN A 26 18.69 -9.95 -13.79
N ASN A 27 18.59 -9.58 -12.51
CA ASN A 27 17.99 -10.38 -11.48
C ASN A 27 16.53 -9.94 -11.29
N PRO A 28 15.57 -10.65 -11.91
CA PRO A 28 14.15 -10.31 -11.81
C PRO A 28 13.65 -10.27 -10.35
N ARG A 29 14.40 -10.84 -9.39
CA ARG A 29 14.06 -10.75 -7.97
C ARG A 29 14.18 -9.34 -7.41
N GLN A 30 15.13 -8.51 -7.87
CA GLN A 30 15.31 -7.16 -7.32
C GLN A 30 14.23 -6.20 -7.84
N GLU A 31 13.84 -6.35 -9.11
CA GLU A 31 12.71 -5.62 -9.70
C GLU A 31 11.39 -5.95 -8.97
N ILE A 32 11.15 -7.23 -8.68
CA ILE A 32 9.97 -7.65 -7.91
C ILE A 32 9.98 -7.05 -6.50
N LYS A 33 11.13 -7.06 -5.82
CA LYS A 33 11.25 -6.48 -4.46
C LYS A 33 10.96 -4.98 -4.46
N THR A 34 11.56 -4.22 -5.38
CA THR A 34 11.33 -2.77 -5.46
C THR A 34 9.89 -2.42 -5.83
N GLY A 35 9.25 -3.17 -6.74
CA GLY A 35 7.83 -3.00 -7.06
C GLY A 35 6.90 -3.23 -5.86
N ILE A 36 7.17 -4.26 -5.04
CA ILE A 36 6.44 -4.54 -3.81
C ILE A 36 6.64 -3.41 -2.78
N VAL A 37 7.86 -2.93 -2.60
CA VAL A 37 8.18 -1.83 -1.67
C VAL A 37 7.48 -0.54 -2.11
N PHE A 38 7.51 -0.22 -3.40
CA PHE A 38 6.83 0.94 -3.96
C PHE A 38 5.32 0.85 -3.69
N PHE A 39 4.72 -0.30 -3.94
CA PHE A 39 3.30 -0.53 -3.69
C PHE A 39 2.94 -0.41 -2.19
N ALA A 40 3.82 -0.88 -1.30
CA ALA A 40 3.65 -0.67 0.14
C ALA A 40 3.59 0.83 0.49
N GLY A 41 4.46 1.65 -0.10
CA GLY A 41 4.46 3.10 0.05
C GLY A 41 3.17 3.74 -0.47
N VAL A 42 2.70 3.34 -1.65
CA VAL A 42 1.41 3.78 -2.23
C VAL A 42 0.26 3.50 -1.28
N CYS A 43 0.19 2.29 -0.72
CA CYS A 43 -0.84 1.91 0.25
C CYS A 43 -0.80 2.77 1.51
N ASP A 44 0.40 3.06 2.04
CA ASP A 44 0.54 3.89 3.22
C ASP A 44 0.10 5.34 2.95
N GLY A 45 0.63 5.95 1.89
CA GLY A 45 0.26 7.30 1.49
C GLY A 45 -1.24 7.46 1.26
N LEU A 46 -1.86 6.51 0.56
CA LEU A 46 -3.31 6.51 0.36
C LEU A 46 -4.06 6.32 1.69
N SER A 47 -3.59 5.46 2.58
CA SER A 47 -4.21 5.29 3.90
C SER A 47 -4.16 6.58 4.74
N GLN A 48 -3.05 7.33 4.66
CA GLN A 48 -2.92 8.63 5.31
C GLN A 48 -3.81 9.67 4.66
N THR A 49 -3.93 9.70 3.32
CA THR A 49 -4.88 10.57 2.62
C THR A 49 -6.30 10.29 3.08
N LEU A 50 -6.75 9.03 3.13
CA LEU A 50 -8.09 8.71 3.59
C LEU A 50 -8.36 9.19 5.02
N TYR A 51 -7.36 9.11 5.89
CA TYR A 51 -7.49 9.49 7.29
C TYR A 51 -7.41 11.00 7.54
N ALA A 52 -6.48 11.69 6.89
CA ALA A 52 -6.17 13.10 7.15
C ALA A 52 -6.82 14.06 6.13
N HIS A 53 -7.01 13.62 4.89
CA HIS A 53 -7.39 14.45 3.73
C HIS A 53 -8.51 13.82 2.90
N TYR A 54 -9.49 13.20 3.56
CA TYR A 54 -10.62 12.56 2.86
C TYR A 54 -11.33 13.48 1.85
N PRO A 55 -11.56 14.78 2.13
CA PRO A 55 -12.21 15.67 1.15
C PRO A 55 -11.46 15.74 -0.18
N THR A 56 -10.13 15.71 -0.18
CA THR A 56 -9.33 15.72 -1.40
C THR A 56 -9.46 14.39 -2.15
N PHE A 57 -9.49 13.27 -1.42
CA PHE A 57 -9.79 11.96 -2.02
C PHE A 57 -11.18 11.94 -2.68
N ASP A 58 -12.21 12.42 -1.99
CA ASP A 58 -13.60 12.47 -2.48
C ASP A 58 -13.73 13.39 -3.71
N GLN A 59 -12.99 14.50 -3.76
CA GLN A 59 -12.94 15.37 -4.95
C GLN A 59 -12.31 14.66 -6.16
N THR A 60 -11.24 13.89 -5.95
CA THR A 60 -10.57 13.14 -7.02
C THR A 60 -11.39 11.91 -7.45
N PHE A 61 -12.13 11.29 -6.53
CA PHE A 61 -12.96 10.11 -6.77
C PHE A 61 -14.38 10.28 -6.20
N PRO A 62 -15.21 11.16 -6.78
CA PRO A 62 -16.53 11.51 -6.22
C PRO A 62 -17.54 10.36 -6.26
N ASP A 63 -17.30 9.37 -7.14
CA ASP A 63 -18.13 8.17 -7.26
C ASP A 63 -17.64 7.02 -6.36
N ALA A 64 -16.62 7.25 -5.53
CA ALA A 64 -16.15 6.26 -4.58
C ALA A 64 -17.23 5.99 -3.51
N ASN A 65 -17.44 4.72 -3.17
CA ASN A 65 -18.40 4.37 -2.13
C ASN A 65 -17.89 4.81 -0.75
N ASN A 66 -18.42 5.92 -0.22
CA ASN A 66 -18.06 6.44 1.11
C ASN A 66 -18.27 5.42 2.22
N GLN A 67 -19.21 4.48 2.07
CA GLN A 67 -19.38 3.41 3.06
C GLN A 67 -18.13 2.52 3.18
N PHE A 68 -17.26 2.45 2.16
CA PHE A 68 -15.99 1.71 2.22
C PHE A 68 -14.77 2.63 2.34
N TRP A 69 -14.78 3.79 1.67
CA TRP A 69 -13.61 4.66 1.54
C TRP A 69 -13.49 5.71 2.63
N ASP A 70 -14.61 6.21 3.19
CA ASP A 70 -14.60 7.27 4.21
C ASP A 70 -14.38 6.67 5.61
N PRO A 71 -13.25 6.93 6.30
CA PRO A 71 -13.04 6.41 7.64
C PRO A 71 -14.07 6.91 8.68
N ALA A 72 -14.71 8.05 8.44
CA ALA A 72 -15.74 8.60 9.33
C ALA A 72 -17.05 7.77 9.30
N ILE A 73 -17.27 7.01 8.23
CA ILE A 73 -18.50 6.23 8.00
C ILE A 73 -18.21 4.72 8.00
N SER A 74 -17.14 4.32 7.34
CA SER A 74 -16.80 2.92 7.03
C SER A 74 -16.52 2.05 8.25
N TRP A 75 -16.14 2.64 9.39
CA TRP A 75 -15.96 1.90 10.65
C TRP A 75 -17.21 1.08 11.05
N LYS A 76 -18.41 1.53 10.65
CA LYS A 76 -19.67 0.84 10.92
C LYS A 76 -19.77 -0.52 10.24
N ASN A 77 -19.02 -0.76 9.15
CA ASN A 77 -19.07 -2.03 8.39
C ASN A 77 -18.61 -3.25 9.19
N LYS A 78 -17.93 -3.01 10.32
CA LYS A 78 -17.47 -4.02 11.26
C LYS A 78 -18.60 -4.61 12.10
N TYR A 79 -19.76 -3.96 12.14
CA TYR A 79 -20.82 -4.27 13.10
C TYR A 79 -22.14 -4.60 12.40
N GLN A 80 -22.96 -5.42 13.07
CA GLN A 80 -24.31 -5.72 12.59
C GLN A 80 -25.14 -4.44 12.53
N ASN A 81 -25.81 -4.21 11.40
CA ASN A 81 -26.61 -3.00 11.16
C ASN A 81 -25.85 -1.67 11.41
N GLY A 82 -24.51 -1.70 11.38
CA GLY A 82 -23.69 -0.53 11.69
C GLY A 82 -23.62 -0.14 13.16
N ASP A 83 -24.06 -1.02 14.07
CA ASP A 83 -24.18 -0.74 15.50
C ASP A 83 -23.27 -1.68 16.34
N PRO A 84 -22.24 -1.14 17.02
CA PRO A 84 -21.38 -1.92 17.91
C PRO A 84 -22.12 -2.69 19.00
N ALA A 85 -23.27 -2.21 19.47
CA ALA A 85 -24.05 -2.87 20.50
C ALA A 85 -24.68 -4.20 20.01
N GLN A 86 -24.81 -4.36 18.69
CA GLN A 86 -25.33 -5.57 18.05
C GLN A 86 -24.21 -6.57 17.71
N GLY A 87 -22.96 -6.24 18.06
CA GLY A 87 -21.81 -7.10 17.86
C GLY A 87 -21.25 -7.07 16.44
N GLU A 88 -20.27 -7.93 16.21
CA GLU A 88 -19.55 -8.04 14.94
C GLU A 88 -20.48 -8.46 13.79
N ARG A 89 -20.30 -7.84 12.61
CA ARG A 89 -21.05 -8.19 11.40
C ARG A 89 -20.87 -9.66 11.02
N PHE A 90 -19.66 -10.14 11.18
CA PHE A 90 -19.27 -11.55 11.08
C PHE A 90 -18.06 -11.80 12.00
N PRO A 91 -17.80 -13.04 12.44
CA PRO A 91 -16.71 -13.34 13.36
C PRO A 91 -15.37 -12.79 12.88
N GLY A 92 -14.74 -11.92 13.69
CA GLY A 92 -13.46 -11.29 13.40
C GLY A 92 -13.54 -9.98 12.62
N SER A 93 -14.72 -9.50 12.23
CA SER A 93 -14.90 -8.26 11.46
C SER A 93 -14.46 -6.98 12.18
N SER A 94 -14.35 -6.99 13.52
CA SER A 94 -13.76 -5.89 14.29
C SER A 94 -12.32 -6.17 14.73
N THR A 95 -11.78 -7.35 14.42
CA THR A 95 -10.45 -7.82 14.83
C THR A 95 -9.63 -8.33 13.63
N ILE A 96 -9.42 -9.64 13.49
CA ILE A 96 -8.48 -10.22 12.50
C ILE A 96 -8.89 -9.98 11.04
N PHE A 97 -10.19 -9.81 10.77
CA PHE A 97 -10.73 -9.59 9.44
C PHE A 97 -11.18 -8.14 9.21
N VAL A 98 -10.78 -7.22 10.09
CA VAL A 98 -11.11 -5.79 9.97
C VAL A 98 -10.68 -5.20 8.62
N PHE A 99 -9.60 -5.73 8.04
CA PHE A 99 -9.09 -5.31 6.73
C PHE A 99 -10.08 -5.52 5.57
N SER A 100 -11.10 -6.35 5.73
CA SER A 100 -12.13 -6.58 4.70
C SER A 100 -13.34 -5.65 4.85
N THR A 101 -13.37 -4.82 5.90
CA THR A 101 -14.54 -4.00 6.25
C THR A 101 -14.42 -2.56 5.78
N ASP A 102 -13.22 -2.02 5.64
CA ASP A 102 -13.00 -0.64 5.18
C ASP A 102 -11.64 -0.47 4.48
N ALA A 103 -11.54 0.57 3.64
CA ALA A 103 -10.36 0.83 2.83
C ALA A 103 -9.12 1.18 3.67
N TYR A 104 -9.29 1.91 4.77
CA TYR A 104 -8.17 2.30 5.63
C TYR A 104 -7.47 1.08 6.25
N HIS A 105 -8.23 0.14 6.81
CA HIS A 105 -7.66 -1.09 7.37
C HIS A 105 -7.14 -2.02 6.28
N LEU A 106 -7.79 -2.09 5.12
CA LEU A 106 -7.29 -2.84 3.97
C LEU A 106 -5.89 -2.35 3.55
N LEU A 107 -5.75 -1.06 3.30
CA LEU A 107 -4.50 -0.45 2.82
C LEU A 107 -3.37 -0.59 3.85
N ARG A 108 -3.66 -0.40 5.14
CA ARG A 108 -2.68 -0.63 6.21
C ARG A 108 -2.26 -2.10 6.34
N THR A 109 -3.18 -3.02 6.05
CA THR A 109 -2.88 -4.46 6.06
C THR A 109 -2.02 -4.82 4.86
N LEU A 110 -2.35 -4.33 3.68
CA LEU A 110 -1.55 -4.51 2.47
C LEU A 110 -0.15 -3.92 2.63
N ASN A 111 -0.02 -2.71 3.17
CA ASN A 111 1.29 -2.10 3.48
C ASN A 111 2.14 -3.04 4.36
N LYS A 112 1.61 -3.46 5.52
CA LYS A 112 2.34 -4.34 6.45
C LYS A 112 2.66 -5.70 5.83
N ALA A 113 1.72 -6.29 5.08
CA ALA A 113 1.93 -7.57 4.42
C ALA A 113 3.09 -7.48 3.41
N ASN A 114 3.11 -6.44 2.58
CA ASN A 114 4.20 -6.22 1.61
C ASN A 114 5.56 -5.99 2.32
N LEU A 115 5.60 -5.19 3.39
CA LEU A 115 6.84 -4.98 4.15
C LEU A 115 7.35 -6.26 4.83
N LEU A 116 6.47 -7.10 5.38
CA LEU A 116 6.82 -8.41 5.94
C LEU A 116 7.31 -9.37 4.84
N THR A 117 6.67 -9.38 3.67
CA THR A 117 7.12 -10.16 2.51
C THR A 117 8.53 -9.74 2.08
N ILE A 118 8.81 -8.44 2.04
CA ILE A 118 10.16 -7.95 1.71
C ILE A 118 11.17 -8.35 2.76
N GLY A 119 10.85 -8.21 4.05
CA GLY A 119 11.73 -8.72 5.12
C GLY A 119 12.04 -10.21 4.95
N ALA A 120 11.02 -11.04 4.68
CA ALA A 120 11.19 -12.47 4.47
C ALA A 120 12.06 -12.79 3.23
N LEU A 121 11.84 -12.10 2.11
CA LEU A 121 12.63 -12.28 0.89
C LEU A 121 14.08 -11.80 1.07
N GLU A 122 14.28 -10.67 1.73
CA GLU A 122 15.59 -10.06 1.95
C GLU A 122 16.49 -10.96 2.81
N PHE A 123 15.96 -11.48 3.92
CA PHE A 123 16.70 -12.38 4.80
C PHE A 123 16.75 -13.83 4.33
N SER A 124 16.08 -14.18 3.21
CA SER A 124 16.23 -15.50 2.58
C SER A 124 17.53 -15.64 1.79
N GLU A 125 18.15 -14.51 1.42
CA GLU A 125 19.39 -14.46 0.66
C GLU A 125 20.55 -14.16 1.61
N LYS A 126 21.66 -14.91 1.50
CA LYS A 126 22.90 -14.59 2.22
C LYS A 126 23.66 -13.51 1.44
N LYS A 127 23.86 -12.37 2.08
CA LYS A 127 24.62 -11.24 1.53
C LYS A 127 25.62 -10.75 2.56
N ASP A 128 26.62 -10.00 2.11
CA ASP A 128 27.45 -9.24 3.04
C ASP A 128 26.60 -8.18 3.77
N TRP A 129 26.94 -7.91 5.03
CA TRP A 129 26.10 -7.10 5.92
C TRP A 129 25.80 -5.69 5.37
N TYR A 130 26.75 -5.08 4.63
CA TYR A 130 26.60 -3.74 4.07
C TYR A 130 25.60 -3.69 2.90
N LEU A 131 25.38 -4.81 2.21
CA LEU A 131 24.39 -4.90 1.14
C LEU A 131 22.97 -4.80 1.71
N TYR A 132 22.70 -5.32 2.90
CA TYR A 132 21.41 -5.11 3.57
C TYR A 132 21.16 -3.64 3.91
N LEU A 133 22.21 -2.88 4.26
CA LEU A 133 22.07 -1.43 4.50
C LEU A 133 21.82 -0.66 3.22
N LEU A 134 22.48 -1.05 2.12
CA LEU A 134 22.24 -0.48 0.81
C LEU A 134 20.81 -0.75 0.35
N ASP A 135 20.35 -2.01 0.48
CA ASP A 135 18.98 -2.40 0.14
C ASP A 135 17.96 -1.65 1.01
N LEU A 136 18.21 -1.50 2.32
CA LEU A 136 17.37 -0.68 3.19
C LEU A 136 17.28 0.78 2.71
N ALA A 137 18.40 1.38 2.28
CA ALA A 137 18.41 2.74 1.76
C ALA A 137 17.62 2.86 0.44
N ILE A 138 17.82 1.93 -0.50
CA ILE A 138 17.09 1.86 -1.77
C ILE A 138 15.59 1.68 -1.50
N TYR A 139 15.21 0.71 -0.67
CA TYR A 139 13.82 0.46 -0.31
C TYR A 139 13.17 1.65 0.38
N SER A 140 13.91 2.38 1.22
CA SER A 140 13.40 3.60 1.86
C SER A 140 13.04 4.67 0.82
N ILE A 141 13.92 4.89 -0.16
CA ILE A 141 13.66 5.86 -1.25
C ILE A 141 12.46 5.42 -2.08
N VAL A 142 12.41 4.14 -2.48
CA VAL A 142 11.32 3.59 -3.30
C VAL A 142 9.98 3.63 -2.57
N TYR A 143 9.97 3.32 -1.27
CA TYR A 143 8.79 3.43 -0.41
C TYR A 143 8.31 4.89 -0.32
N SER A 144 9.23 5.81 -0.03
CA SER A 144 8.93 7.25 0.05
C SER A 144 8.39 7.79 -1.27
N ALA A 145 8.91 7.32 -2.42
CA ALA A 145 8.38 7.70 -3.72
C ALA A 145 6.92 7.24 -3.90
N GLY A 146 6.59 5.99 -3.53
CA GLY A 146 5.23 5.48 -3.56
C GLY A 146 4.28 6.25 -2.62
N PHE A 147 4.75 6.55 -1.41
CA PHE A 147 4.00 7.36 -0.43
C PHE A 147 3.72 8.76 -0.96
N HIS A 148 4.76 9.46 -1.43
CA HIS A 148 4.65 10.83 -1.92
C HIS A 148 3.74 10.93 -3.15
N LEU A 149 3.74 9.92 -4.02
CA LEU A 149 2.85 9.87 -5.17
C LEU A 149 1.37 9.98 -4.74
N THR A 150 0.93 9.17 -3.78
CA THR A 150 -0.47 9.25 -3.34
C THR A 150 -0.70 10.44 -2.43
N TYR A 151 0.12 10.61 -1.40
CA TYR A 151 -0.12 11.61 -0.36
C TYR A 151 0.05 13.07 -0.82
N SER A 152 0.97 13.35 -1.75
CA SER A 152 1.36 14.73 -2.10
C SER A 152 1.31 15.07 -3.59
N VAL A 153 1.14 14.09 -4.49
CA VAL A 153 1.01 14.38 -5.94
C VAL A 153 -0.43 14.20 -6.40
N ILE A 154 -1.09 13.12 -5.96
CA ILE A 154 -2.47 12.83 -6.37
C ILE A 154 -3.49 13.54 -5.47
N PHE A 155 -3.20 13.69 -4.17
CA PHE A 155 -4.18 14.16 -3.18
C PHE A 155 -3.66 15.30 -2.26
N ASP A 156 -2.80 16.18 -2.78
CA ASP A 156 -2.40 17.41 -2.08
C ASP A 156 -3.53 18.48 -2.13
#